data_AF-F3C4X7-F1
#
_entry.id   AF-F3C4X7-F1
#
_cell.length_a   1.000
_cell.length_b   1.000
_cell.length_c   1.000
_cell.angle_alpha   90.00
_cell.angle_beta   90.00
_cell.angle_gamma   90.00
#
_symmetry.space_group_name_H-M   'P 1'
#
loop_
_entity.id
_entity.type
_entity.pdbx_description
1 polymer ?
#
loop_
_entity_poly.entity_id
_entity_poly.type
_entity_poly.pdbx_seq_one_letter_code
_entity_poly.pdbx_strand_id
1 'polypeptide(L)'
;MIGLAAVIKNPWLGRGFVEDLKPEIRANCSALGELMVKRLTDAIGGAQNIEAYGKAAVVGAEGEIEHASAVIHTLRFGNHYREAVKAKSYLSFTNKRGGPGTSIQIPMMHKDDEGLRSHYITLEMHIEDSPRAEEIIVVLGAANGGRLHPRIGNRYIDLEELAAEKAQ
;
A
#
# COMPACT_ATOMS: atom_id res chain seq x y z
N MET A 1 -5.04 9.19 10.52
CA MET A 1 -4.48 8.13 9.66
C MET A 1 -4.78 6.77 10.27
N ILE A 2 -5.06 5.76 9.45
CA ILE A 2 -5.40 4.39 9.86
C ILE A 2 -4.62 3.41 8.98
N GLY A 3 -4.08 2.36 9.59
CA GLY A 3 -3.55 1.19 8.90
C GLY A 3 -4.45 -0.01 9.16
N LEU A 4 -4.76 -0.77 8.11
CA LEU A 4 -5.51 -2.02 8.22
C LEU A 4 -4.67 -3.16 7.65
N ALA A 5 -4.37 -4.14 8.50
CA ALA A 5 -3.59 -5.31 8.14
C ALA A 5 -4.46 -6.57 8.10
N ALA A 6 -4.18 -7.44 7.12
CA ALA A 6 -4.68 -8.81 7.05
C ALA A 6 -3.47 -9.75 7.03
N VAL A 7 -3.47 -10.73 7.93
CA VAL A 7 -2.48 -11.82 7.93
C VAL A 7 -3.10 -13.00 7.20
N ILE A 8 -2.44 -13.47 6.14
CA ILE A 8 -2.89 -14.60 5.34
C ILE A 8 -1.82 -15.69 5.33
N LYS A 9 -2.25 -16.95 5.18
CA LYS A 9 -1.32 -18.03 4.84
C LYS A 9 -0.76 -17.79 3.43
N ASN A 10 0.52 -18.05 3.25
CA ASN A 10 1.16 -17.98 1.94
C ASN A 10 0.66 -19.14 1.05
N PRO A 11 -0.09 -18.89 -0.04
CA PRO A 11 -0.67 -19.95 -0.87
C PRO A 11 0.36 -20.70 -1.75
N TRP A 12 1.60 -20.20 -1.80
CA TRP A 12 2.69 -20.81 -2.56
C TRP A 12 3.61 -21.68 -1.70
N LEU A 13 3.37 -21.76 -0.39
CA LEU A 13 4.21 -22.53 0.53
C LEU A 13 4.28 -24.02 0.14
N GLY A 14 5.48 -24.61 0.24
CA GLY A 14 5.70 -26.04 0.03
C GLY A 14 5.62 -26.50 -1.44
N ARG A 15 5.46 -25.57 -2.38
CA ARG A 15 5.35 -25.88 -3.83
C ARG A 15 6.68 -25.74 -4.58
N GLY A 16 7.78 -25.46 -3.87
CA GLY A 16 9.05 -25.08 -4.48
C GLY A 16 8.95 -23.71 -5.15
N PHE A 17 9.72 -23.50 -6.22
CA PHE A 17 9.63 -22.28 -7.02
C PHE A 17 8.40 -22.34 -7.95
N VAL A 18 7.54 -21.33 -7.89
CA VAL A 18 6.30 -21.28 -8.69
C VAL A 18 6.43 -20.18 -9.74
N GLU A 19 6.73 -20.57 -10.97
CA GLU A 19 6.90 -19.66 -12.12
C GLU A 19 5.65 -18.79 -12.39
N ASP A 20 4.45 -19.38 -12.33
CA ASP A 20 3.20 -18.65 -12.54
C ASP A 20 2.41 -18.50 -11.23
N LEU A 21 2.54 -17.32 -10.61
CA LEU A 21 1.77 -16.95 -9.41
C LEU A 21 0.31 -16.57 -9.73
N LYS A 22 -0.05 -16.37 -11.01
CA LYS A 22 -1.37 -15.85 -11.42
C LYS A 22 -2.56 -16.69 -10.97
N PRO A 23 -2.52 -18.04 -10.90
CA PRO A 23 -3.67 -18.82 -10.45
C PRO A 23 -4.16 -18.38 -9.06
N GLU A 24 -3.24 -18.28 -8.08
CA GLU A 24 -3.59 -17.85 -6.73
C GLU A 24 -4.00 -16.37 -6.67
N ILE A 25 -3.36 -15.52 -7.48
CA ILE A 25 -3.74 -14.11 -7.59
C ILE A 25 -5.18 -13.97 -8.09
N ARG A 26 -5.56 -14.73 -9.13
CA ARG A 26 -6.91 -14.70 -9.73
C ARG A 26 -7.97 -15.19 -8.76
N ALA A 27 -7.67 -16.26 -8.02
CA ALA A 27 -8.61 -16.88 -7.10
C ALA A 27 -8.87 -16.03 -5.85
N ASN A 28 -7.85 -15.36 -5.32
CA ASN A 28 -7.91 -14.82 -3.94
C ASN A 28 -7.87 -13.29 -3.83
N CYS A 29 -7.11 -12.60 -4.68
CA CYS A 29 -6.75 -11.19 -4.40
C CYS A 29 -7.93 -10.21 -4.52
N SER A 30 -8.93 -10.51 -5.35
CA SER A 30 -10.11 -9.65 -5.51
C SER A 30 -10.97 -9.61 -4.24
N ALA A 31 -11.33 -10.78 -3.71
CA ALA A 31 -12.11 -10.86 -2.48
C ALA A 31 -11.37 -10.27 -1.28
N LEU A 32 -10.04 -10.45 -1.21
CA LEU A 32 -9.21 -9.82 -0.18
C LEU A 32 -9.23 -8.29 -0.29
N GLY A 33 -9.06 -7.75 -1.49
CA GLY A 33 -9.10 -6.31 -1.76
C GLY A 33 -10.44 -5.69 -1.34
N GLU A 34 -11.55 -6.27 -1.79
CA GLU A 34 -12.91 -5.82 -1.44
C GLU A 34 -13.12 -5.80 0.08
N LEU A 35 -12.76 -6.89 0.77
CA LEU A 35 -12.90 -7.03 2.22
C LEU A 35 -12.10 -5.96 2.98
N MET A 36 -10.82 -5.80 2.63
CA MET A 36 -9.92 -4.88 3.31
C MET A 36 -10.34 -3.42 3.08
N VAL A 37 -10.70 -3.08 1.85
CA VAL A 37 -11.15 -1.73 1.50
C VAL A 37 -12.41 -1.37 2.27
N LYS A 38 -13.42 -2.25 2.28
CA LYS A 38 -14.66 -2.02 3.04
C LYS A 38 -14.36 -1.74 4.51
N ARG A 39 -13.55 -2.58 5.16
CA ARG A 39 -13.20 -2.40 6.59
C ARG A 39 -12.44 -1.11 6.83
N LEU A 40 -11.52 -0.74 5.95
CA LEU A 40 -10.73 0.48 6.07
C LEU A 40 -11.61 1.72 5.89
N THR A 41 -12.49 1.73 4.89
CA THR A 41 -13.41 2.84 4.64
C THR A 41 -14.40 3.00 5.78
N ASP A 42 -14.93 1.90 6.33
CA ASP A 42 -15.81 1.94 7.50
C ASP A 42 -15.09 2.54 8.71
N ALA A 43 -13.83 2.14 8.96
CA ALA A 43 -13.03 2.60 10.10
C ALA A 43 -12.66 4.10 10.03
N ILE A 44 -12.43 4.66 8.85
CA ILE A 44 -12.09 6.09 8.68
C ILE A 44 -13.32 7.00 8.53
N GLY A 45 -14.53 6.44 8.66
CA GLY A 45 -15.78 7.20 8.56
C GLY A 45 -16.27 7.46 7.13
N GLY A 46 -15.82 6.64 6.18
CA GLY A 46 -16.24 6.65 4.78
C GLY A 46 -15.12 6.98 3.79
N ALA A 47 -15.23 6.43 2.58
CA ALA A 47 -14.23 6.57 1.52
C ALA A 47 -13.98 8.02 1.11
N GLN A 48 -14.99 8.89 1.20
CA GLN A 48 -14.90 10.31 0.90
C GLN A 48 -13.96 11.08 1.82
N ASN A 49 -13.65 10.54 3.01
CA ASN A 49 -12.73 11.17 3.96
C ASN A 49 -11.26 10.83 3.66
N ILE A 50 -10.97 9.99 2.66
CA ILE A 50 -9.60 9.58 2.35
C ILE A 50 -8.99 10.59 1.37
N GLU A 51 -7.92 11.25 1.79
CA GLU A 51 -7.12 12.17 0.97
C GLU A 51 -5.79 11.54 0.54
N ALA A 52 -5.15 10.78 1.44
CA ALA A 52 -3.93 10.03 1.16
C ALA A 52 -4.13 8.53 1.37
N TYR A 53 -3.48 7.74 0.53
CA TYR A 53 -3.61 6.29 0.56
C TYR A 53 -2.32 5.57 0.15
N GLY A 54 -2.21 4.31 0.55
CA GLY A 54 -1.02 3.50 0.29
C GLY A 54 -1.24 2.04 0.64
N LYS A 55 -0.25 1.21 0.33
CA LYS A 55 -0.29 -0.22 0.62
C LYS A 55 1.07 -0.72 1.09
N ALA A 56 1.09 -1.82 1.82
CA ALA A 56 2.33 -2.51 2.15
C ALA A 56 2.11 -4.02 2.18
N ALA A 57 3.19 -4.79 2.04
CA ALA A 57 3.17 -6.21 2.34
C ALA A 57 4.48 -6.69 2.97
N VAL A 58 4.36 -7.64 3.90
CA VAL A 58 5.50 -8.34 4.49
C VAL A 58 5.30 -9.84 4.35
N VAL A 59 6.16 -10.50 3.59
CA VAL A 59 6.16 -11.96 3.46
C VAL A 59 7.07 -12.59 4.53
N GLY A 60 6.64 -13.71 5.08
CA GLY A 60 7.40 -14.52 6.03
C GLY A 60 8.64 -15.17 5.44
N ALA A 61 9.44 -15.77 6.33
CA ALA A 61 10.73 -16.38 5.97
C ALA A 61 10.63 -17.57 5.00
N GLU A 62 9.52 -18.30 4.89
CA GLU A 62 9.37 -19.41 3.93
C GLU A 62 8.75 -18.96 2.59
N GLY A 63 8.54 -17.66 2.40
CA GLY A 63 8.16 -17.09 1.12
C GLY A 63 9.28 -16.30 0.44
N GLU A 64 8.97 -15.77 -0.72
CA GLU A 64 9.82 -14.84 -1.47
C GLU A 64 9.14 -13.49 -1.64
N ILE A 65 9.94 -12.45 -1.92
CA ILE A 65 9.43 -11.07 -2.07
C ILE A 65 8.36 -10.97 -3.15
N GLU A 66 8.40 -11.83 -4.16
CA GLU A 66 7.42 -11.88 -5.23
C GLU A 66 6.03 -12.33 -4.74
N HIS A 67 5.94 -13.11 -3.65
CA HIS A 67 4.65 -13.46 -3.04
C HIS A 67 3.95 -12.24 -2.43
N ALA A 68 4.72 -11.37 -1.76
CA ALA A 68 4.20 -10.08 -1.28
C ALA A 68 3.75 -9.23 -2.48
N SER A 69 4.58 -9.17 -3.52
CA SER A 69 4.28 -8.41 -4.73
C SER A 69 3.02 -8.89 -5.44
N ALA A 70 2.88 -10.20 -5.60
CA ALA A 70 1.75 -10.88 -6.24
C ALA A 70 0.41 -10.46 -5.65
N VAL A 71 0.36 -10.30 -4.33
CA VAL A 71 -0.87 -9.90 -3.64
C VAL A 71 -1.17 -8.42 -3.87
N ILE A 72 -0.19 -7.51 -3.69
CA ILE A 72 -0.49 -6.08 -3.65
C ILE A 72 -0.37 -5.34 -4.98
N HIS A 73 0.37 -5.85 -5.98
CA HIS A 73 0.65 -5.11 -7.22
C HIS A 73 -0.33 -5.31 -8.36
N THR A 74 -1.17 -6.34 -8.30
CA THR A 74 -2.13 -6.57 -9.37
C THR A 74 -3.37 -5.71 -9.23
N LEU A 75 -3.98 -5.38 -10.37
CA LEU A 75 -5.25 -4.63 -10.41
C LEU A 75 -6.37 -5.35 -9.66
N ARG A 76 -6.29 -6.68 -9.52
CA ARG A 76 -7.27 -7.47 -8.77
C ARG A 76 -7.37 -7.06 -7.31
N PHE A 77 -6.27 -6.62 -6.70
CA PHE A 77 -6.28 -6.11 -5.32
C PHE A 77 -6.44 -4.58 -5.32
N GLY A 78 -5.55 -3.88 -6.04
CA GLY A 78 -5.43 -2.42 -5.94
C GLY A 78 -6.62 -1.63 -6.50
N ASN A 79 -7.35 -2.15 -7.49
CA ASN A 79 -8.47 -1.42 -8.06
C ASN A 79 -9.62 -1.25 -7.08
N HIS A 80 -9.90 -2.22 -6.21
CA HIS A 80 -10.93 -2.08 -5.18
C HIS A 80 -10.74 -0.80 -4.38
N TYR A 81 -9.49 -0.51 -3.98
CA TYR A 81 -9.21 0.68 -3.19
C TYR A 81 -9.32 1.95 -4.05
N ARG A 82 -8.71 1.95 -5.24
CA ARG A 82 -8.74 3.11 -6.14
C ARG A 82 -10.16 3.48 -6.58
N GLU A 83 -10.99 2.49 -6.90
CA GLU A 83 -12.38 2.68 -7.30
C GLU A 83 -13.23 3.19 -6.14
N ALA A 84 -13.08 2.62 -4.94
CA ALA A 84 -13.81 3.04 -3.75
C ALA A 84 -13.61 4.52 -3.41
N VAL A 85 -12.39 5.05 -3.59
CA VAL A 85 -12.05 6.45 -3.30
C VAL A 85 -12.00 7.35 -4.55
N LYS A 86 -12.36 6.80 -5.72
CA LYS A 86 -12.31 7.47 -7.04
C LYS A 86 -10.94 8.10 -7.33
N ALA A 87 -9.87 7.41 -6.97
CA ALA A 87 -8.51 7.89 -7.10
C ALA A 87 -8.08 8.07 -8.57
N LYS A 88 -7.26 9.09 -8.82
CA LYS A 88 -6.57 9.30 -10.11
C LYS A 88 -5.14 8.76 -10.07
N SER A 89 -4.46 8.88 -8.93
CA SER A 89 -3.09 8.41 -8.77
C SER A 89 -3.03 6.88 -8.61
N TYR A 90 -1.84 6.36 -8.37
CA TYR A 90 -1.60 4.98 -7.93
C TYR A 90 -1.21 4.96 -6.45
N LEU A 91 -1.37 3.81 -5.81
CA LEU A 91 -0.96 3.58 -4.42
C LEU A 91 0.57 3.50 -4.34
N SER A 92 1.19 4.36 -3.53
CA SER A 92 2.55 4.15 -3.04
C SER A 92 2.63 2.85 -2.24
N PHE A 93 3.80 2.21 -2.25
CA PHE A 93 3.93 0.89 -1.66
C PHE A 93 5.30 0.61 -1.03
N THR A 94 5.30 -0.36 -0.12
CA THR A 94 6.47 -1.14 0.25
C THR A 94 6.12 -2.63 0.19
N ASN A 95 7.09 -3.46 -0.14
CA ASN A 95 6.98 -4.91 -0.11
C ASN A 95 8.33 -5.46 0.33
N LYS A 96 8.34 -6.25 1.40
CA LYS A 96 9.59 -6.82 1.93
C LYS A 96 9.38 -8.19 2.54
N ARG A 97 10.48 -8.87 2.82
CA ARG A 97 10.50 -10.10 3.61
C ARG A 97 10.91 -9.76 5.04
N GLY A 98 10.28 -10.41 6.02
CA GLY A 98 10.53 -10.18 7.44
C GLY A 98 9.93 -11.28 8.31
N GLY A 99 10.33 -11.34 9.58
CA GLY A 99 9.73 -12.23 10.59
C GLY A 99 8.72 -11.51 11.48
N PRO A 100 8.22 -12.19 12.53
CA PRO A 100 7.34 -11.59 13.53
C PRO A 100 7.87 -10.25 14.08
N GLY A 101 6.99 -9.26 14.25
CA GLY A 101 7.35 -7.94 14.76
C GLY A 101 8.09 -7.05 13.76
N THR A 102 8.24 -7.46 12.50
CA THR A 102 8.85 -6.61 11.46
C THR A 102 8.05 -5.30 11.31
N SER A 103 8.74 -4.15 11.46
CA SER A 103 8.16 -2.82 11.21
C SER A 103 7.57 -2.74 9.80
N ILE A 104 6.35 -2.24 9.66
CA ILE A 104 5.62 -2.10 8.40
C ILE A 104 5.47 -0.61 8.11
N GLN A 105 6.16 -0.15 7.07
CA GLN A 105 6.13 1.24 6.62
C GLN A 105 5.14 1.37 5.47
N ILE A 106 4.06 2.12 5.67
CA ILE A 106 2.98 2.30 4.69
C ILE A 106 3.08 3.72 4.15
N PRO A 107 3.86 3.95 3.07
CA PRO A 107 3.94 5.27 2.45
C PRO A 107 2.60 5.57 1.80
N MET A 108 2.15 6.80 1.94
CA MET A 108 0.92 7.31 1.32
C MET A 108 1.21 8.56 0.52
N MET A 109 0.43 8.74 -0.55
CA MET A 109 0.41 9.94 -1.39
C MET A 109 -1.04 10.38 -1.60
N HIS A 110 -1.26 11.60 -2.08
CA HIS A 110 -2.59 12.10 -2.37
C HIS A 110 -3.27 11.23 -3.45
N LYS A 111 -4.54 10.87 -3.22
CA LYS A 111 -5.28 9.94 -4.10
C LYS A 111 -5.58 10.50 -5.49
N ASP A 112 -5.62 11.83 -5.62
CA ASP A 112 -5.95 12.48 -6.89
C ASP A 112 -4.73 13.09 -7.61
N ASP A 113 -3.58 13.16 -6.93
CA ASP A 113 -2.39 13.85 -7.47
C ASP A 113 -1.11 13.38 -6.75
N GLU A 114 -0.33 12.51 -7.40
CA GLU A 114 0.94 12.03 -6.84
C GLU A 114 2.02 13.12 -6.67
N GLY A 115 1.86 14.31 -7.26
CA GLY A 115 2.75 15.45 -7.14
C GLY A 115 2.48 16.37 -5.94
N LEU A 116 1.33 16.21 -5.26
CA LEU A 116 0.98 16.98 -4.05
C LEU A 116 1.77 16.51 -2.83
N ARG A 117 2.98 17.04 -2.70
CA ARG A 117 3.93 16.71 -1.62
C ARG A 117 3.40 16.92 -0.23
N SER A 118 2.38 17.74 -0.02
CA SER A 118 1.75 17.90 1.30
C SER A 118 1.29 16.55 1.87
N HIS A 119 0.99 15.58 1.02
CA HIS A 119 0.47 14.25 1.39
C HIS A 119 1.51 13.13 1.36
N TYR A 120 2.79 13.44 1.20
CA TYR A 120 3.83 12.43 1.40
C TYR A 120 3.97 12.19 2.91
N ILE A 121 3.35 11.11 3.38
CA ILE A 121 3.31 10.70 4.79
C ILE A 121 3.46 9.19 4.89
N THR A 122 3.89 8.70 6.04
CA THR A 122 4.07 7.27 6.28
C THR A 122 3.40 6.88 7.59
N LEU A 123 2.60 5.82 7.56
CA LEU A 123 2.15 5.14 8.77
C LEU A 123 3.10 3.99 9.08
N GLU A 124 3.58 3.90 10.31
CA GLU A 124 4.33 2.76 10.81
C GLU A 124 3.47 1.93 11.76
N MET A 125 3.51 0.61 11.60
CA MET A 125 2.89 -0.35 12.53
C MET A 125 3.64 -1.69 12.48
N HIS A 126 3.36 -2.59 13.42
CA HIS A 126 3.82 -3.98 13.38
C HIS A 126 2.77 -4.89 14.01
N ILE A 127 2.91 -6.19 13.81
CA ILE A 127 2.14 -7.22 14.50
C ILE A 127 3.17 -8.10 15.22
N GLU A 128 3.08 -8.18 16.55
CA GLU A 128 4.13 -8.81 17.39
C GLU A 128 4.46 -10.24 16.96
N ASP A 129 3.46 -11.05 16.62
CA ASP A 129 3.61 -12.47 16.30
C ASP A 129 3.55 -12.80 14.80
N SER A 130 3.59 -11.78 13.92
CA SER A 130 3.38 -11.93 12.47
C SER A 130 4.31 -11.04 11.61
N PRO A 131 4.63 -11.44 10.35
CA PRO A 131 4.27 -12.70 9.74
C PRO A 131 5.10 -13.84 10.34
N ARG A 132 4.42 -14.96 10.63
CA ARG A 132 5.12 -16.24 10.77
C ARG A 132 5.78 -16.61 9.45
N ALA A 133 6.67 -17.59 9.51
CA ALA A 133 7.48 -17.96 8.35
C ALA A 133 6.63 -18.29 7.10
N GLU A 134 5.45 -18.87 7.31
CA GLU A 134 4.49 -19.29 6.29
C GLU A 134 3.37 -18.29 5.96
N GLU A 135 3.49 -17.04 6.42
CA GLU A 135 2.44 -16.03 6.30
C GLU A 135 2.84 -14.85 5.39
N ILE A 136 1.84 -14.08 5.00
CA ILE A 136 1.98 -12.76 4.36
C ILE A 136 1.09 -11.79 5.12
N ILE A 137 1.66 -10.67 5.58
CA ILE A 137 0.87 -9.51 6.00
C ILE A 137 0.60 -8.65 4.77
N VAL A 138 -0.66 -8.30 4.55
CA VAL A 138 -1.13 -7.37 3.53
C VAL A 138 -1.72 -6.16 4.24
N VAL A 139 -1.34 -4.94 3.85
CA VAL A 139 -1.73 -3.72 4.56
C VAL A 139 -2.23 -2.66 3.61
N LEU A 140 -3.32 -1.98 4.00
CA LEU A 140 -3.78 -0.74 3.39
C LEU A 140 -3.64 0.41 4.38
N GLY A 141 -3.18 1.56 3.89
CA GLY A 141 -3.10 2.81 4.64
C GLY A 141 -4.10 3.84 4.12
N ALA A 142 -4.68 4.61 5.03
CA ALA A 142 -5.53 5.75 4.73
C ALA A 142 -5.21 6.94 5.64
N ALA A 143 -5.28 8.16 5.10
CA ALA A 143 -5.28 9.40 5.87
C ALA A 143 -6.30 10.39 5.30
N ASN A 144 -6.88 11.17 6.19
CA ASN A 144 -7.86 12.23 5.90
C ASN A 144 -7.22 13.61 5.80
N GLY A 145 -5.95 13.66 5.39
CA GLY A 145 -5.18 14.89 5.28
C GLY A 145 -3.70 14.61 5.08
N GLY A 146 -2.95 15.66 4.78
CA GLY A 146 -1.50 15.65 4.62
C GLY A 146 -0.73 15.88 5.93
N ARG A 147 0.55 16.24 5.80
CA ARG A 147 1.38 16.70 6.92
C ARG A 147 0.77 17.95 7.56
N LEU A 148 0.98 18.11 8.86
CA LEU A 148 0.47 19.25 9.63
C LEU A 148 1.07 20.60 9.21
N HIS A 149 2.32 20.61 8.73
CA HIS A 149 3.05 21.82 8.37
C HIS A 149 3.75 21.73 7.00
N PRO A 150 3.00 21.57 5.89
CA PRO A 150 3.59 21.43 4.56
C PRO A 150 4.12 22.80 4.06
N ARG A 151 5.41 22.88 3.72
CA ARG A 151 6.09 24.15 3.36
C ARG A 151 7.27 23.98 2.40
N ILE A 152 7.19 22.98 1.52
CA ILE A 152 8.26 22.61 0.56
C ILE A 152 7.75 22.60 -0.88
N GLY A 153 6.71 23.40 -1.17
CA GLY A 153 6.05 23.41 -2.48
C GLY A 153 5.45 22.06 -2.88
N ASN A 154 5.37 21.85 -4.19
CA ASN A 154 4.89 20.62 -4.82
C ASN A 154 5.71 20.33 -6.10
N ARG A 155 5.45 19.19 -6.75
CA ARG A 155 6.20 18.79 -7.96
C ARG A 155 6.21 19.85 -9.07
N TYR A 156 5.16 20.65 -9.18
CA TYR A 156 4.98 21.60 -10.27
C TYR A 156 5.79 22.88 -10.07
N ILE A 157 5.83 23.38 -8.84
CA ILE A 157 6.68 24.53 -8.46
C ILE A 157 8.15 24.22 -8.78
N ASP A 158 8.66 23.03 -8.42
CA ASP A 158 10.04 22.66 -8.75
C ASP A 158 10.30 22.62 -10.26
N LEU A 159 9.33 22.18 -11.08
CA LEU A 159 9.51 22.15 -12.53
C LEU A 159 9.64 23.56 -13.10
N GLU A 160 8.89 24.52 -12.56
CA GLU A 160 8.97 25.93 -12.93
C GLU A 160 10.29 26.55 -12.46
N GLU A 161 10.70 26.32 -11.20
CA GLU A 161 11.96 26.80 -10.64
C GLU A 161 13.17 26.26 -11.41
N LEU A 162 13.22 24.94 -11.67
CA LEU A 162 14.29 24.31 -12.44
C LEU A 162 14.34 24.79 -13.90
N ALA A 163 13.19 25.12 -14.50
CA ALA A 163 13.15 25.70 -15.85
C ALA A 163 13.71 27.13 -15.85
N ALA A 164 13.40 27.92 -14.82
CA ALA A 164 13.92 29.27 -14.66
C ALA A 164 15.44 29.28 -14.40
N GLU A 165 15.95 28.36 -13.57
CA GLU A 165 17.39 28.21 -13.29
C GLU A 165 18.19 27.87 -14.55
N LYS A 166 17.64 27.04 -15.45
CA LYS A 166 18.31 26.69 -16.72
C LYS A 166 18.30 27.80 -17.77
N ALA A 167 17.44 28.79 -17.62
CA ALA A 167 17.33 29.91 -18.55
C ALA A 167 18.26 31.09 -18.19
N GLN A 168 18.97 31.00 -17.06
CA GLN A 168 20.00 31.94 -16.62
C GLN A 168 21.39 31.51 -17.10
#